data_AF-A0A2M8DU49-F1
#
_entry.id   AF-A0A2M8DU49-F1
#
_cell.length_a   1.000
_cell.length_b   1.000
_cell.length_c   1.000
_cell.angle_alpha   90.00
_cell.angle_beta   90.00
_cell.angle_gamma   90.00
#
_symmetry.space_group_name_H-M   'P 1'
#
loop_
_entity.id
_entity.type
_entity.pdbx_description
1 polymer ?
#
loop_
_entity_poly.entity_id
_entity_poly.type
_entity_poly.pdbx_seq_one_letter_code
_entity_poly.pdbx_strand_id
1 'polypeptide(L)'
;MSRRIKELSLIAIGLAAGIMVSLHFSAVAEKEVALPLPVEELRAFADVFGRIKSDYVEPVSDKKLITEAINGMLSGLDPHSAYLDAEGFKELQVGTQGEFGGLGIEVGMEDGLVKVISPIEDTPAFKAGIQSGDLIIKLDDTLVKGLTLNDAVKLMRGKPGSSILLTVIRKNAPQPLKISVVRAVIKVQSVKSKLAEPGYAFVRITQFQEHTGENLATALTSLRKQNKEPLQGLILDLRNDPGGLLTGAVGVAAAFLPKDALVVYTEGRTDDAKMRLLASPEYYLRGSKDDYLKNLPDEFTRLPMVVLVNGGSASASEIVAGALQDHKRAVIMGTQTFGKGSVQTILPLGNNTAIKLTTARYYTPSGRSIQAKGIVPDIVVEDPATASFDSSLRLREADLAKHLTNGQAGTAEPA
;
A
#
# COMPACT_ATOMS: atom_id res chain seq x y z
N MET A 1 32.46 68.73 -10.40
CA MET A 1 33.16 67.49 -10.83
C MET A 1 32.71 66.22 -10.09
N SER A 2 31.99 66.28 -8.96
CA SER A 2 31.69 65.08 -8.15
C SER A 2 30.48 64.23 -8.58
N ARG A 3 29.53 64.78 -9.35
CA ARG A 3 28.32 64.04 -9.77
C ARG A 3 28.57 63.07 -10.93
N ARG A 4 29.31 63.48 -11.95
CA ARG A 4 29.68 62.61 -13.09
C ARG A 4 30.55 61.42 -12.67
N ILE A 5 31.42 61.61 -11.67
CA ILE A 5 32.26 60.52 -11.13
C ILE A 5 31.41 59.49 -10.39
N LYS A 6 30.40 59.93 -9.63
CA LYS A 6 29.43 59.02 -8.97
C LYS A 6 28.60 58.23 -9.99
N GLU A 7 28.09 58.89 -11.02
CA GLU A 7 27.31 58.25 -12.08
C GLU A 7 28.14 57.20 -12.84
N LEU A 8 29.41 57.51 -13.18
CA LEU A 8 30.32 56.56 -13.82
C LEU A 8 30.69 55.37 -12.90
N SER A 9 30.86 55.60 -11.61
CA SER A 9 31.15 54.52 -10.65
C SER A 9 29.97 53.55 -10.46
N LEU A 10 28.74 54.05 -10.48
CA LEU A 10 27.54 53.21 -10.39
C LEU A 10 27.36 52.34 -11.64
N ILE A 11 27.65 52.89 -12.83
CA ILE A 11 27.61 52.13 -14.08
C ILE A 11 28.68 51.03 -14.07
N ALA A 12 29.90 51.34 -13.62
CA ALA A 12 30.99 50.36 -13.55
C ALA A 12 30.69 49.21 -12.56
N ILE A 13 30.11 49.53 -11.40
CA ILE A 13 29.69 48.52 -10.40
C ILE A 13 28.55 47.66 -10.95
N GLY A 14 27.56 48.28 -11.60
CA GLY A 14 26.46 47.55 -12.25
C GLY A 14 26.94 46.60 -13.35
N LEU A 15 27.92 47.03 -14.15
CA LEU A 15 28.51 46.20 -15.21
C LEU A 15 29.29 45.02 -14.60
N ALA A 16 30.09 45.26 -13.56
CA ALA A 16 30.86 44.21 -12.88
C ALA A 16 29.93 43.19 -12.18
N ALA A 17 28.85 43.66 -11.55
CA ALA A 17 27.84 42.79 -10.95
C ALA A 17 27.09 41.97 -12.02
N GLY A 18 26.74 42.58 -13.15
CA GLY A 18 26.11 41.88 -14.28
C GLY A 18 27.01 40.81 -14.88
N ILE A 19 28.31 41.08 -15.02
CA ILE A 19 29.30 40.10 -15.49
C ILE A 19 29.48 38.96 -14.48
N MET A 20 29.54 39.24 -13.17
CA MET A 20 29.62 38.17 -12.17
C MET A 20 28.36 37.31 -12.10
N VAL A 21 27.16 37.91 -12.21
CA VAL A 21 25.90 37.16 -12.23
C VAL A 21 25.78 36.31 -13.50
N SER A 22 26.19 36.83 -14.67
CA SER A 22 26.15 36.05 -15.92
C SER A 22 27.20 34.94 -15.98
N LEU A 23 28.37 35.13 -15.37
CA LEU A 23 29.42 34.10 -15.27
C LEU A 23 29.11 33.03 -14.20
N HIS A 24 28.34 33.34 -13.16
CA HIS A 24 27.87 32.33 -12.18
C HIS A 24 26.64 31.53 -12.65
N PHE A 25 25.77 32.11 -13.48
CA PHE A 25 24.61 31.37 -14.03
C PHE A 25 24.95 30.37 -15.14
N SER A 26 26.14 30.46 -15.73
CA SER A 26 26.57 29.53 -16.78
C SER A 26 27.36 28.31 -16.25
N ALA A 27 27.60 28.22 -14.93
CA ALA A 27 28.43 27.19 -14.31
C ALA A 27 27.69 26.23 -13.35
N VAL A 28 26.37 26.37 -13.20
CA VAL A 28 25.50 25.39 -12.52
C VAL A 28 24.31 25.04 -13.41
N ALA A 29 24.60 24.72 -14.68
CA ALA A 29 23.77 23.76 -15.37
C ALA A 29 24.12 22.40 -14.77
N GLU A 30 23.29 21.93 -13.85
CA GLU A 30 23.25 20.52 -13.44
C GLU A 30 23.38 19.69 -14.71
N LYS A 31 24.56 19.10 -14.90
CA LYS A 31 24.77 18.12 -15.93
C LYS A 31 24.00 16.90 -15.45
N GLU A 32 22.70 16.86 -15.75
CA GLU A 32 21.96 15.61 -15.75
C GLU A 32 22.87 14.62 -16.48
N VAL A 33 23.36 13.62 -15.74
CA VAL A 33 24.09 12.52 -16.32
C VAL A 33 23.05 11.74 -17.10
N ALA A 34 22.74 12.20 -18.31
CA ALA A 34 22.06 11.40 -19.30
C ALA A 34 22.99 10.22 -19.55
N LEU A 35 22.67 9.09 -18.92
CA LEU A 35 23.30 7.83 -19.24
C LEU A 35 23.17 7.65 -20.77
N PRO A 36 24.28 7.44 -21.50
CA PRO A 36 24.22 7.32 -22.94
C PRO A 36 23.23 6.21 -23.30
N LEU A 37 22.32 6.48 -24.23
CA LEU A 37 21.35 5.48 -24.66
C LEU A 37 22.09 4.25 -25.22
N PRO A 38 21.69 3.03 -24.85
CA PRO A 38 22.33 1.80 -25.35
C PRO A 38 21.88 1.54 -26.79
N VAL A 39 22.55 2.19 -27.75
CA VAL A 39 22.11 2.25 -29.16
C VAL A 39 22.08 0.86 -29.82
N GLU A 40 23.04 0.00 -29.50
CA GLU A 40 23.13 -1.35 -30.09
C GLU A 40 21.99 -2.24 -29.59
N GLU A 41 21.72 -2.22 -28.28
CA GLU A 41 20.65 -2.97 -27.63
C GLU A 41 19.28 -2.47 -28.05
N LEU A 42 19.10 -1.15 -28.20
CA LEU A 42 17.87 -0.55 -28.72
C LEU A 42 17.63 -0.94 -30.18
N ARG A 43 18.68 -1.07 -31.00
CA ARG A 43 18.58 -1.57 -32.38
C ARG A 43 18.17 -3.05 -32.37
N ALA A 44 18.83 -3.88 -31.56
CA ALA A 44 18.47 -5.28 -31.42
C ALA A 44 17.01 -5.45 -30.96
N PHE A 45 16.56 -4.64 -29.99
CA PHE A 45 15.17 -4.62 -29.54
C PHE A 45 14.20 -4.27 -30.67
N ALA A 46 14.52 -3.23 -31.46
CA ALA A 46 13.70 -2.84 -32.61
C ALA A 46 13.68 -3.91 -33.72
N ASP A 47 14.80 -4.58 -33.98
CA ASP A 47 14.91 -5.67 -34.96
C ASP A 47 14.06 -6.89 -34.53
N VAL A 48 14.12 -7.26 -33.26
CA VAL A 48 13.28 -8.34 -32.69
C VAL A 48 11.80 -7.98 -32.79
N PHE A 49 11.44 -6.75 -32.39
CA PHE A 49 10.06 -6.26 -32.52
C PHE A 49 9.57 -6.33 -33.96
N GLY A 50 10.38 -5.88 -34.92
CA GLY A 50 10.08 -5.90 -36.36
C GLY A 50 9.87 -7.33 -36.90
N ARG A 51 10.76 -8.26 -36.54
CA ARG A 51 10.64 -9.68 -36.94
C ARG A 51 9.38 -10.35 -36.39
N ILE A 52 9.00 -10.07 -35.14
CA ILE A 52 7.74 -10.60 -34.59
C ILE A 52 6.56 -10.07 -35.40
N LYS A 53 6.57 -8.78 -35.75
CA LYS A 53 5.50 -8.16 -36.53
C LYS A 53 5.36 -8.73 -37.95
N SER A 54 6.47 -9.12 -38.59
CA SER A 54 6.46 -9.63 -39.96
C SER A 54 6.30 -11.14 -40.06
N ASP A 55 6.90 -11.90 -39.13
CA ASP A 55 7.14 -13.34 -39.30
C ASP A 55 6.32 -14.21 -38.33
N TYR A 56 5.73 -13.63 -37.27
CA TYR A 56 4.90 -14.41 -36.34
C TYR A 56 3.59 -14.84 -37.02
N VAL A 57 3.17 -16.08 -36.76
CA VAL A 57 2.06 -16.76 -37.45
C VAL A 57 0.71 -16.05 -37.33
N GLU A 58 0.52 -15.23 -36.29
CA GLU A 58 -0.68 -14.46 -36.04
C GLU A 58 -0.39 -12.94 -35.95
N PRO A 59 -1.26 -12.06 -36.45
CA PRO A 59 -1.10 -10.62 -36.24
C PRO A 59 -1.13 -10.24 -34.76
N VAL A 60 -0.13 -9.48 -34.30
CA VAL A 60 -0.06 -8.95 -32.92
C VAL A 60 -0.07 -7.43 -32.95
N SER A 61 -0.80 -6.80 -32.02
CA SER A 61 -0.83 -5.35 -31.90
C SER A 61 0.43 -4.80 -31.22
N ASP A 62 0.83 -3.60 -31.63
CA ASP A 62 2.03 -2.92 -31.09
C ASP A 62 1.88 -2.69 -29.59
N LYS A 63 0.68 -2.30 -29.15
CA LYS A 63 0.35 -2.14 -27.73
C LYS A 63 0.62 -3.41 -26.94
N LYS A 64 0.19 -4.58 -27.43
CA LYS A 64 0.41 -5.85 -26.74
C LYS A 64 1.91 -6.15 -26.62
N LEU A 65 2.65 -6.09 -27.73
CA LEU A 65 4.10 -6.38 -27.71
C LEU A 65 4.87 -5.42 -26.79
N ILE A 66 4.59 -4.12 -26.84
CA ILE A 66 5.24 -3.13 -25.97
C ILE A 66 4.88 -3.38 -24.51
N THR A 67 3.62 -3.67 -24.19
CA THR A 67 3.21 -3.99 -22.81
C THR A 67 3.89 -5.25 -22.29
N GLU A 68 3.97 -6.32 -23.10
CA GLU A 68 4.69 -7.54 -22.72
C GLU A 68 6.19 -7.29 -22.50
N ALA A 69 6.82 -6.47 -23.35
CA ALA A 69 8.22 -6.08 -23.18
C ALA A 69 8.45 -5.31 -21.88
N ILE A 70 7.60 -4.34 -21.55
CA ILE A 70 7.67 -3.58 -20.29
C ILE A 70 7.47 -4.51 -19.08
N ASN A 71 6.48 -5.40 -19.13
CA ASN A 71 6.24 -6.39 -18.09
C ASN A 71 7.45 -7.31 -17.88
N GLY A 72 8.07 -7.76 -18.97
CA GLY A 72 9.30 -8.56 -18.95
C GLY A 72 10.47 -7.84 -18.28
N MET A 73 10.66 -6.55 -18.60
CA MET A 73 11.72 -5.73 -17.97
C MET A 73 11.52 -5.63 -16.45
N LEU A 74 10.29 -5.40 -15.98
CA LEU A 74 10.01 -5.14 -14.56
C LEU A 74 9.97 -6.42 -13.71
N SER A 75 9.32 -7.48 -14.20
CA SER A 75 9.42 -8.83 -13.60
C SER A 75 10.85 -9.41 -13.68
N GLY A 76 11.67 -8.82 -14.56
CA GLY A 76 13.11 -8.97 -14.62
C GLY A 76 13.82 -8.64 -13.32
N LEU A 77 13.39 -7.58 -12.62
CA LEU A 77 14.11 -6.95 -11.52
C LEU A 77 13.87 -7.62 -10.17
N ASP A 78 12.61 -7.70 -9.75
CA ASP A 78 12.18 -8.19 -8.44
C ASP A 78 10.68 -8.55 -8.47
N PRO A 79 10.13 -9.31 -7.50
CA PRO A 79 8.73 -9.75 -7.52
C PRO A 79 7.71 -8.63 -7.19
N HIS A 80 8.16 -7.44 -6.81
CA HIS A 80 7.33 -6.32 -6.39
C HIS A 80 7.27 -5.19 -7.44
N SER A 81 8.22 -5.15 -8.38
CA SER A 81 8.24 -4.16 -9.47
C SER A 81 7.30 -4.55 -10.60
N ALA A 82 6.41 -3.65 -11.00
CA ALA A 82 5.36 -3.94 -11.98
C ALA A 82 4.93 -2.71 -12.77
N TYR A 83 4.51 -2.94 -14.02
CA TYR A 83 3.82 -1.92 -14.81
C TYR A 83 2.34 -1.94 -14.43
N LEU A 84 1.80 -0.75 -14.21
CA LEU A 84 0.40 -0.54 -13.91
C LEU A 84 -0.21 0.14 -15.12
N ASP A 85 -1.01 -0.61 -15.85
CA ASP A 85 -1.91 -0.02 -16.83
C ASP A 85 -3.03 0.77 -16.14
N ALA A 86 -3.95 1.34 -16.91
CA ALA A 86 -5.04 2.15 -16.37
C ALA A 86 -5.93 1.39 -15.37
N GLU A 87 -6.08 0.07 -15.55
CA GLU A 87 -6.86 -0.76 -14.65
C GLU A 87 -6.08 -1.05 -13.37
N GLY A 88 -4.86 -1.57 -13.49
CA GLY A 88 -3.99 -1.88 -12.35
C GLY A 88 -3.67 -0.66 -11.49
N PHE A 89 -3.48 0.52 -12.11
CA PHE A 89 -3.27 1.77 -11.37
C PHE A 89 -4.51 2.18 -10.58
N LYS A 90 -5.70 2.02 -11.16
CA LYS A 90 -6.97 2.29 -10.48
C LYS A 90 -7.22 1.30 -9.33
N GLU A 91 -6.90 0.03 -9.52
CA GLU A 91 -7.02 -0.99 -8.46
C GLU A 91 -6.07 -0.71 -7.29
N LEU A 92 -4.84 -0.30 -7.58
CA LEU A 92 -3.89 0.14 -6.55
C LEU A 92 -4.45 1.33 -5.76
N GLN A 93 -4.99 2.34 -6.44
CA GLN A 93 -5.60 3.50 -5.80
C GLN A 93 -6.73 3.09 -4.86
N VAL A 94 -7.66 2.26 -5.32
CA VAL A 94 -8.76 1.71 -4.51
C VAL A 94 -8.22 0.99 -3.27
N GLY A 95 -7.22 0.13 -3.43
CA GLY A 95 -6.60 -0.60 -2.31
C GLY A 95 -5.96 0.32 -1.27
N THR A 96 -5.31 1.40 -1.70
CA THR A 96 -4.65 2.36 -0.80
C THR A 96 -5.61 3.34 -0.13
N GLN A 97 -6.64 3.79 -0.84
CA GLN A 97 -7.69 4.66 -0.28
C GLN A 97 -8.57 3.89 0.71
N GLY A 98 -8.71 2.57 0.52
CA GLY A 98 -9.67 1.78 1.29
C GLY A 98 -11.12 2.06 0.90
N GLU A 99 -11.32 2.75 -0.23
CA GLU A 99 -12.63 3.19 -0.69
C GLU A 99 -12.85 2.80 -2.15
N PHE A 100 -14.05 2.33 -2.47
CA PHE A 100 -14.43 2.07 -3.86
C PHE A 100 -15.91 2.33 -4.12
N GLY A 101 -16.22 2.74 -5.35
CA GLY A 101 -17.60 2.82 -5.83
C GLY A 101 -18.17 1.44 -6.10
N GLY A 102 -19.18 1.02 -5.33
CA GLY A 102 -19.78 -0.31 -5.47
C GLY A 102 -21.00 -0.51 -4.58
N LEU A 103 -21.35 -1.79 -4.39
CA LEU A 103 -22.57 -2.20 -3.70
C LEU A 103 -22.33 -2.54 -2.22
N GLY A 104 -21.10 -2.93 -1.87
CA GLY A 104 -20.75 -3.38 -0.52
C GLY A 104 -21.13 -4.84 -0.27
N ILE A 105 -20.77 -5.73 -1.19
CA ILE A 105 -20.98 -7.18 -1.06
C ILE A 105 -19.67 -7.92 -1.25
N GLU A 106 -19.47 -8.94 -0.43
CA GLU A 106 -18.48 -9.97 -0.65
C GLU A 106 -19.11 -11.09 -1.47
N VAL A 107 -18.43 -11.46 -2.55
CA VAL A 107 -18.95 -12.41 -3.54
C VAL A 107 -17.90 -13.47 -3.88
N GLY A 108 -18.38 -14.68 -4.12
CA GLY A 108 -17.62 -15.79 -4.67
C GLY A 108 -18.30 -16.33 -5.93
N MET A 109 -17.73 -17.39 -6.49
CA MET A 109 -18.32 -18.13 -7.60
C MET A 109 -18.79 -19.49 -7.10
N GLU A 110 -20.02 -19.89 -7.45
CA GLU A 110 -20.58 -21.21 -7.15
C GLU A 110 -21.36 -21.68 -8.37
N ASP A 111 -20.98 -22.84 -8.93
CA ASP A 111 -21.61 -23.43 -10.12
C ASP A 111 -21.75 -22.47 -11.33
N GLY A 112 -20.79 -21.57 -11.49
CA GLY A 112 -20.77 -20.57 -12.58
C GLY A 112 -21.75 -19.41 -12.38
N LEU A 113 -22.30 -19.25 -11.18
CA LEU A 113 -23.08 -18.09 -10.72
C LEU A 113 -22.32 -17.34 -9.63
N VAL A 114 -22.60 -16.05 -9.51
CA VAL A 114 -22.02 -15.23 -8.46
C VAL A 114 -22.80 -15.44 -7.17
N LYS A 115 -22.16 -16.00 -6.16
CA LYS A 115 -22.74 -16.21 -4.84
C LYS A 115 -22.37 -15.08 -3.90
N VAL A 116 -23.36 -14.53 -3.21
CA VAL A 116 -23.13 -13.59 -2.11
C VAL A 116 -22.63 -14.37 -0.91
N ILE A 117 -21.38 -14.13 -0.53
CA ILE A 117 -20.80 -14.68 0.70
C ILE A 117 -21.40 -13.92 1.89
N SER A 118 -21.28 -12.59 1.87
CA SER A 118 -21.91 -11.73 2.88
C SER A 118 -22.11 -10.32 2.32
N PRO A 119 -23.27 -9.68 2.57
CA PRO A 119 -23.36 -8.23 2.47
C PRO A 119 -22.48 -7.59 3.57
N ILE A 120 -21.87 -6.46 3.28
CA ILE A 120 -21.16 -5.65 4.26
C ILE A 120 -22.19 -4.79 4.99
N GLU A 121 -22.21 -4.83 6.31
CA GLU A 121 -23.16 -4.06 7.13
C GLU A 121 -23.12 -2.55 6.80
N ASP A 122 -24.26 -1.89 6.91
CA ASP A 122 -24.48 -0.46 6.59
C ASP A 122 -24.23 -0.02 5.13
N THR A 123 -23.83 -0.93 4.25
CA THR A 123 -23.65 -0.63 2.81
C THR A 123 -24.96 -0.66 2.02
N PRO A 124 -25.00 -0.11 0.79
CA PRO A 124 -26.20 -0.12 -0.03
C PRO A 124 -26.81 -1.50 -0.26
N ALA A 125 -25.99 -2.53 -0.46
CA ALA A 125 -26.47 -3.90 -0.64
C ALA A 125 -27.15 -4.48 0.60
N PHE A 126 -26.57 -4.22 1.78
CA PHE A 126 -27.17 -4.61 3.05
C PHE A 126 -28.53 -3.91 3.24
N LYS A 127 -28.57 -2.60 2.99
CA LYS A 127 -29.80 -1.79 3.06
C LYS A 127 -30.86 -2.18 2.02
N ALA A 128 -30.43 -2.68 0.86
CA ALA A 128 -31.31 -3.19 -0.19
C ALA A 128 -31.84 -4.60 0.08
N GLY A 129 -31.43 -5.23 1.19
CA GLY A 129 -31.94 -6.54 1.62
C GLY A 129 -31.29 -7.73 0.91
N ILE A 130 -30.09 -7.56 0.35
CA ILE A 130 -29.27 -8.70 -0.11
C ILE A 130 -28.87 -9.54 1.11
N GLN A 131 -28.86 -10.86 0.95
CA GLN A 131 -28.57 -11.80 2.03
C GLN A 131 -27.41 -12.73 1.65
N SER A 132 -26.73 -13.26 2.67
CA SER A 132 -25.76 -14.33 2.48
C SER A 132 -26.42 -15.54 1.83
N GLY A 133 -25.75 -16.16 0.87
CA GLY A 133 -26.25 -17.31 0.10
C GLY A 133 -27.14 -16.96 -1.10
N ASP A 134 -27.41 -15.67 -1.34
CA ASP A 134 -28.05 -15.21 -2.58
C ASP A 134 -27.19 -15.56 -3.80
N LEU A 135 -27.82 -16.08 -4.86
CA LEU A 135 -27.17 -16.36 -6.14
C LEU A 135 -27.57 -15.30 -7.17
N ILE A 136 -26.63 -14.46 -7.60
CA ILE A 136 -26.85 -13.43 -8.60
C ILE A 136 -26.77 -14.07 -9.99
N ILE A 137 -27.88 -14.00 -10.72
CA ILE A 137 -28.01 -14.58 -12.07
C ILE A 137 -27.99 -13.53 -13.17
N LYS A 138 -28.37 -12.28 -12.88
CA LYS A 138 -28.26 -11.15 -13.81
C LYS A 138 -27.79 -9.86 -13.12
N LEU A 139 -26.99 -9.10 -13.85
CA LEU A 139 -26.52 -7.76 -13.54
C LEU A 139 -27.05 -6.82 -14.63
N ASP A 140 -28.04 -5.99 -14.28
CA ASP A 140 -28.92 -5.31 -15.23
C ASP A 140 -29.51 -6.31 -16.23
N ASP A 141 -29.25 -6.14 -17.53
CA ASP A 141 -29.71 -7.05 -18.57
C ASP A 141 -28.74 -8.21 -18.84
N THR A 142 -27.54 -8.17 -18.27
CA THR A 142 -26.45 -9.12 -18.53
C THR A 142 -26.58 -10.37 -17.67
N LEU A 143 -26.56 -11.56 -18.29
CA LEU A 143 -26.48 -12.83 -17.58
C LEU A 143 -25.09 -13.03 -16.98
N VAL A 144 -25.03 -13.47 -15.73
CA VAL A 144 -23.77 -13.73 -15.03
C VAL A 144 -23.09 -15.01 -15.53
N LYS A 145 -23.87 -15.98 -16.00
CA LYS A 145 -23.36 -17.27 -16.47
C LYS A 145 -22.43 -17.06 -17.67
N GLY A 146 -21.19 -17.52 -17.55
CA GLY A 146 -20.14 -17.36 -18.56
C GLY A 146 -19.22 -16.17 -18.33
N LEU A 147 -19.52 -15.30 -17.36
CA LEU A 147 -18.60 -14.26 -16.89
C LEU A 147 -17.59 -14.85 -15.90
N THR A 148 -16.37 -14.30 -15.89
CA THR A 148 -15.47 -14.53 -14.76
C THR A 148 -15.96 -13.77 -13.52
N LEU A 149 -15.49 -14.14 -12.33
CA LEU A 149 -15.81 -13.39 -11.10
C LEU A 149 -15.39 -11.92 -11.22
N ASN A 150 -14.23 -11.67 -11.83
CA ASN A 150 -13.71 -10.31 -12.04
C ASN A 150 -14.61 -9.49 -12.97
N ASP A 151 -15.11 -10.07 -14.05
CA ASP A 151 -16.03 -9.38 -14.96
C ASP A 151 -17.34 -9.01 -14.26
N ALA A 152 -17.90 -9.93 -13.45
CA ALA A 152 -19.08 -9.63 -12.65
C ALA A 152 -18.81 -8.51 -11.62
N VAL A 153 -17.66 -8.54 -10.95
CA VAL A 153 -17.24 -7.47 -10.02
C VAL A 153 -17.10 -6.13 -10.73
N LYS A 154 -16.54 -6.10 -11.95
CA LYS A 154 -16.44 -4.87 -12.76
C LYS A 154 -17.81 -4.27 -13.06
N LEU A 155 -18.82 -5.10 -13.37
CA LEU A 155 -20.20 -4.66 -13.59
C LEU A 155 -20.86 -4.15 -12.31
N MET A 156 -20.61 -4.80 -11.17
CA MET A 156 -21.14 -4.38 -9.87
C MET A 156 -20.51 -3.07 -9.37
N ARG A 157 -19.23 -2.83 -9.68
CA ARG A 157 -18.55 -1.55 -9.46
C ARG A 157 -19.10 -0.47 -10.40
N GLY A 158 -18.90 0.79 -10.03
CA GLY A 158 -19.36 1.91 -10.86
C GLY A 158 -19.38 3.22 -10.11
N LYS A 159 -19.84 4.28 -10.79
CA LYS A 159 -19.88 5.63 -10.22
C LYS A 159 -20.86 5.67 -9.01
N PRO A 160 -20.45 6.19 -7.85
CA PRO A 160 -21.37 6.42 -6.73
C PRO A 160 -22.59 7.23 -7.18
N GLY A 161 -23.77 6.87 -6.69
CA GLY A 161 -25.07 7.43 -7.07
C GLY A 161 -25.74 6.77 -8.28
N SER A 162 -25.03 5.96 -9.07
CA SER A 162 -25.66 5.16 -10.14
C SER A 162 -26.33 3.91 -9.57
N SER A 163 -27.43 3.45 -10.18
CA SER A 163 -28.10 2.20 -9.80
C SER A 163 -27.64 1.02 -10.65
N ILE A 164 -27.80 -0.18 -10.10
CA ILE A 164 -27.73 -1.47 -10.82
C ILE A 164 -28.87 -2.37 -10.35
N LEU A 165 -29.47 -3.10 -11.28
CA LEU A 165 -30.50 -4.07 -10.99
C LEU A 165 -29.88 -5.47 -10.85
N LEU A 166 -29.96 -6.06 -9.66
CA LEU A 166 -29.53 -7.43 -9.43
C LEU A 166 -30.73 -8.36 -9.54
N THR A 167 -30.63 -9.41 -10.36
CA THR A 167 -31.59 -10.52 -10.33
C THR A 167 -30.99 -11.67 -9.55
N VAL A 168 -31.65 -12.06 -8.46
CA VAL A 168 -31.12 -12.95 -7.43
C VAL A 168 -32.04 -14.14 -7.19
N ILE A 169 -31.47 -15.34 -7.11
CA ILE A 169 -32.17 -16.54 -6.61
C ILE A 169 -31.85 -16.67 -5.11
N ARG A 170 -32.90 -16.73 -4.29
CA ARG A 170 -32.81 -16.92 -2.84
C ARG A 170 -33.50 -18.22 -2.45
N LYS A 171 -32.84 -19.04 -1.63
CA LYS A 171 -33.29 -20.40 -1.25
C LYS A 171 -34.74 -20.47 -0.74
N ASN A 172 -35.21 -19.42 -0.07
CA ASN A 172 -36.55 -19.38 0.53
C ASN A 172 -37.55 -18.50 -0.26
N ALA A 173 -37.23 -18.14 -1.51
CA ALA A 173 -38.10 -17.35 -2.38
C ALA A 173 -38.60 -18.20 -3.56
N PRO A 174 -39.91 -18.17 -3.89
CA PRO A 174 -40.48 -18.99 -4.96
C PRO A 174 -40.13 -18.51 -6.37
N GLN A 175 -39.63 -17.28 -6.51
CA GLN A 175 -39.26 -16.65 -7.79
C GLN A 175 -38.00 -15.80 -7.61
N PRO A 176 -37.20 -15.57 -8.68
CA PRO A 176 -36.06 -14.66 -8.64
C PRO A 176 -36.47 -13.25 -8.20
N LEU A 177 -35.70 -12.68 -7.28
CA LEU A 177 -35.89 -11.33 -6.76
C LEU A 177 -35.14 -10.33 -7.63
N LYS A 178 -35.77 -9.20 -7.94
CA LYS A 178 -35.15 -8.06 -8.62
C LYS A 178 -34.87 -6.98 -7.57
N ILE A 179 -33.60 -6.74 -7.27
CA ILE A 179 -33.16 -5.82 -6.22
C ILE A 179 -32.36 -4.70 -6.88
N SER A 180 -32.90 -3.47 -6.86
CA SER A 180 -32.18 -2.29 -7.31
C SER A 180 -31.28 -1.78 -6.19
N VAL A 181 -29.99 -1.63 -6.48
CA VAL A 181 -29.00 -1.15 -5.53
C VAL A 181 -28.34 0.10 -6.08
N VAL A 182 -28.32 1.16 -5.27
CA VAL A 182 -27.61 2.40 -5.61
C VAL A 182 -26.17 2.27 -5.16
N ARG A 183 -25.22 2.38 -6.08
CA ARG A 183 -23.79 2.35 -5.77
C ARG A 183 -23.44 3.49 -4.83
N ALA A 184 -22.62 3.21 -3.82
CA ALA A 184 -22.06 4.21 -2.94
C ALA A 184 -20.54 4.05 -2.87
N VAL A 185 -19.88 5.02 -2.24
CA VAL A 185 -18.50 4.84 -1.79
C VAL A 185 -18.52 3.87 -0.62
N ILE A 186 -17.99 2.68 -0.84
CA ILE A 186 -17.84 1.64 0.18
C ILE A 186 -16.51 1.85 0.86
N LYS A 187 -16.54 2.00 2.18
CA LYS A 187 -15.35 2.14 3.01
C LYS A 187 -15.00 0.79 3.61
N VAL A 188 -13.81 0.29 3.33
CA VAL A 188 -13.27 -0.90 3.98
C VAL A 188 -12.81 -0.50 5.37
N GLN A 189 -13.26 -1.21 6.41
CA GLN A 189 -12.79 -0.95 7.76
C GLN A 189 -11.36 -1.50 7.92
N SER A 190 -10.37 -0.60 7.89
CA SER A 190 -8.97 -0.92 8.14
C SER A 190 -8.67 -1.24 9.60
N VAL A 191 -9.52 -0.78 10.53
CA VAL A 191 -9.37 -0.99 11.98
C VAL A 191 -10.65 -1.61 12.54
N LYS A 192 -10.49 -2.71 13.28
CA LYS A 192 -11.54 -3.33 14.09
C LYS A 192 -11.12 -3.28 15.55
N SER A 193 -12.06 -3.03 16.46
CA SER A 193 -11.74 -2.88 17.88
C SER A 193 -12.82 -3.44 18.79
N LYS A 194 -12.42 -3.99 19.93
CA LYS A 194 -13.30 -4.42 21.01
C LYS A 194 -12.57 -4.38 22.35
N LEU A 195 -13.31 -4.37 23.45
CA LEU A 195 -12.74 -4.78 24.74
C LEU A 195 -12.65 -6.30 24.72
N ALA A 196 -11.44 -6.85 24.87
CA ALA A 196 -11.27 -8.29 25.00
C ALA A 196 -11.85 -8.78 26.32
N GLU A 197 -11.56 -8.03 27.38
CA GLU A 197 -12.02 -8.18 28.75
C GLU A 197 -12.08 -6.78 29.39
N PRO A 198 -12.72 -6.60 30.56
CA PRO A 198 -12.66 -5.34 31.29
C PRO A 198 -11.21 -4.89 31.51
N GLY A 199 -10.88 -3.66 31.08
CA GLY A 199 -9.51 -3.13 31.15
C GLY A 199 -8.57 -3.53 30.00
N TYR A 200 -8.93 -4.45 29.10
CA TYR A 200 -8.06 -4.90 28.02
C TYR A 200 -8.60 -4.51 26.64
N ALA A 201 -7.92 -3.56 25.99
CA ALA A 201 -8.25 -3.13 24.64
C ALA A 201 -7.70 -4.11 23.61
N PHE A 202 -8.52 -4.52 22.65
CA PHE A 202 -8.07 -5.27 21.47
C PHE A 202 -8.35 -4.44 20.22
N VAL A 203 -7.30 -4.18 19.45
CA VAL A 203 -7.38 -3.47 18.18
C VAL A 203 -6.70 -4.31 17.11
N ARG A 204 -7.39 -4.55 16.01
CA ARG A 204 -6.87 -5.26 14.84
C ARG A 204 -6.79 -4.29 13.67
N ILE A 205 -5.61 -4.26 13.04
CA ILE A 205 -5.43 -3.61 11.74
C ILE A 205 -5.51 -4.72 10.68
N THR A 206 -6.39 -4.53 9.71
CA THR A 206 -6.60 -5.50 8.62
C THR A 206 -5.76 -5.16 7.40
N GLN A 207 -5.49 -3.87 7.17
CA GLN A 207 -4.63 -3.34 6.13
C GLN A 207 -4.30 -1.87 6.39
N PHE A 208 -3.11 -1.41 5.99
CA PHE A 208 -2.73 0.01 6.09
C PHE A 208 -3.22 0.84 4.90
N GLN A 209 -4.37 1.47 5.09
CA GLN A 209 -5.03 2.37 4.13
C GLN A 209 -4.92 3.84 4.56
N GLU A 210 -5.36 4.77 3.71
CA GLU A 210 -5.26 6.22 3.90
C GLU A 210 -5.76 6.70 5.26
N HIS A 211 -6.91 6.19 5.72
CA HIS A 211 -7.55 6.61 6.97
C HIS A 211 -7.25 5.73 8.20
N THR A 212 -6.22 4.88 8.13
CA THR A 212 -5.97 3.88 9.20
C THR A 212 -5.54 4.53 10.51
N GLY A 213 -4.77 5.62 10.46
CA GLY A 213 -4.35 6.35 11.66
C GLY A 213 -5.53 7.01 12.36
N GLU A 214 -6.41 7.67 11.60
CA GLU A 214 -7.64 8.30 12.09
C GLU A 214 -8.60 7.25 12.69
N ASN A 215 -8.78 6.13 11.98
CA ASN A 215 -9.63 5.03 12.43
C ASN A 215 -9.08 4.41 13.74
N LEU A 216 -7.75 4.28 13.86
CA LEU A 216 -7.10 3.82 15.09
C LEU A 216 -7.35 4.78 16.24
N ALA A 217 -7.11 6.08 16.05
CA ALA A 217 -7.32 7.09 17.09
C ALA A 217 -8.79 7.11 17.58
N THR A 218 -9.72 6.99 16.64
CA THR A 218 -11.16 6.88 16.93
C THR A 218 -11.48 5.61 17.71
N ALA A 219 -10.94 4.47 17.30
CA ALA A 219 -11.13 3.19 17.97
C ALA A 219 -10.59 3.22 19.42
N LEU A 220 -9.38 3.72 19.63
CA LEU A 220 -8.78 3.85 20.96
C LEU A 220 -9.59 4.78 21.88
N THR A 221 -10.01 5.93 21.36
CA THR A 221 -10.86 6.87 22.09
C THR A 221 -12.22 6.24 22.45
N SER A 222 -12.82 5.49 21.53
CA SER A 222 -14.10 4.80 21.76
C SER A 222 -13.96 3.71 22.82
N LEU A 223 -12.94 2.86 22.71
CA LEU A 223 -12.64 1.83 23.72
C LEU A 223 -12.43 2.43 25.11
N ARG A 224 -11.70 3.55 25.18
CA ARG A 224 -11.46 4.22 26.46
C ARG A 224 -12.73 4.78 27.09
N LYS A 225 -13.65 5.32 26.29
CA LYS A 225 -14.96 5.81 26.75
C LYS A 225 -15.88 4.67 27.19
N GLN A 226 -15.82 3.53 26.51
CA GLN A 226 -16.62 2.33 26.85
C GLN A 226 -16.11 1.67 28.14
N ASN A 227 -14.80 1.70 28.37
CA ASN A 227 -14.20 1.13 29.58
C ASN A 227 -14.41 2.06 30.78
N LYS A 228 -15.18 1.60 31.75
CA LYS A 228 -15.49 2.35 32.99
C LYS A 228 -14.31 2.42 33.97
N GLU A 229 -13.30 1.57 33.76
CA GLU A 229 -12.09 1.47 34.57
C GLU A 229 -10.86 2.02 33.81
N PRO A 230 -9.71 2.22 34.46
CA PRO A 230 -8.45 2.40 33.76
C PRO A 230 -8.14 1.19 32.85
N LEU A 231 -7.58 1.44 31.67
CA LEU A 231 -7.05 0.36 30.85
C LEU A 231 -5.82 -0.26 31.53
N GLN A 232 -5.73 -1.58 31.51
CA GLN A 232 -4.63 -2.38 32.05
C GLN A 232 -3.67 -2.82 30.95
N GLY A 233 -4.14 -2.95 29.71
CA GLY A 233 -3.29 -3.29 28.58
C GLY A 233 -3.98 -3.18 27.23
N LEU A 234 -3.17 -3.29 26.18
CA LEU A 234 -3.60 -3.22 24.79
C LEU A 234 -2.98 -4.35 23.95
N ILE A 235 -3.82 -5.00 23.15
CA ILE A 235 -3.40 -5.96 22.13
C ILE A 235 -3.58 -5.30 20.77
N LEU A 236 -2.48 -5.18 20.02
CA LEU A 236 -2.48 -4.77 18.62
C LEU A 236 -2.30 -6.00 17.74
N ASP A 237 -3.34 -6.40 17.01
CA ASP A 237 -3.30 -7.55 16.12
C ASP A 237 -2.98 -7.13 14.69
N LEU A 238 -1.80 -7.54 14.21
CA LEU A 238 -1.29 -7.33 12.84
C LEU A 238 -1.22 -8.64 12.05
N ARG A 239 -1.84 -9.73 12.54
CA ARG A 239 -1.81 -11.03 11.86
C ARG A 239 -2.58 -10.95 10.54
N ASN A 240 -1.99 -11.55 9.51
CA ASN A 240 -2.53 -11.58 8.14
C ASN A 240 -2.76 -10.17 7.54
N ASP A 241 -2.04 -9.16 8.03
CA ASP A 241 -2.01 -7.83 7.42
C ASP A 241 -0.81 -7.72 6.46
N PRO A 242 -1.04 -7.68 5.13
CA PRO A 242 0.03 -7.62 4.13
C PRO A 242 0.72 -6.24 4.05
N GLY A 243 0.31 -5.30 4.91
CA GLY A 243 0.83 -3.95 5.02
C GLY A 243 -0.01 -2.94 4.25
N GLY A 244 0.64 -2.03 3.54
CA GLY A 244 -0.03 -0.95 2.81
C GLY A 244 0.77 0.35 2.87
N LEU A 245 0.11 1.47 3.11
CA LEU A 245 0.73 2.79 3.08
C LEU A 245 1.75 2.97 4.22
N LEU A 246 2.96 3.37 3.84
CA LEU A 246 4.05 3.70 4.77
C LEU A 246 3.67 4.78 5.78
N THR A 247 2.96 5.83 5.34
CA THR A 247 2.47 6.90 6.21
C THR A 247 1.46 6.38 7.24
N GLY A 248 0.65 5.39 6.88
CA GLY A 248 -0.25 4.71 7.81
C GLY A 248 0.53 3.95 8.88
N ALA A 249 1.62 3.27 8.49
CA ALA A 249 2.52 2.60 9.43
C ALA A 249 3.12 3.58 10.45
N VAL A 250 3.58 4.74 9.98
CA VAL A 250 4.13 5.80 10.82
C VAL A 250 3.07 6.35 11.77
N GLY A 251 1.86 6.64 11.29
CA GLY A 251 0.76 7.12 12.13
C GLY A 251 0.34 6.12 13.22
N VAL A 252 0.28 4.83 12.87
CA VAL A 252 -0.02 3.76 13.83
C VAL A 252 1.08 3.63 14.88
N ALA A 253 2.36 3.65 14.48
CA ALA A 253 3.47 3.60 15.42
C ALA A 253 3.50 4.86 16.32
N ALA A 254 3.22 6.03 15.75
CA ALA A 254 3.19 7.30 16.47
C ALA A 254 2.11 7.35 17.57
N ALA A 255 1.01 6.59 17.44
CA ALA A 255 -0.01 6.48 18.48
C ALA A 255 0.51 5.84 19.78
N PHE A 256 1.63 5.09 19.71
CA PHE A 256 2.16 4.32 20.83
C PHE A 256 3.59 4.71 21.23
N LEU A 257 4.31 5.43 20.37
CA LEU A 257 5.69 5.86 20.61
C LEU A 257 5.77 7.29 21.16
N PRO A 258 6.86 7.64 21.86
CA PRO A 258 7.15 9.03 22.19
C PRO A 258 7.25 9.89 20.93
N LYS A 259 6.90 11.17 21.06
CA LYS A 259 7.05 12.16 20.00
C LYS A 259 8.48 12.15 19.45
N ASP A 260 8.60 12.24 18.12
CA ASP A 260 9.87 12.32 17.39
C ASP A 260 10.75 11.06 17.50
N ALA A 261 10.23 9.96 18.07
CA ALA A 261 10.91 8.67 18.03
C ALA A 261 11.03 8.16 16.59
N LEU A 262 12.19 7.63 16.22
CA LEU A 262 12.40 7.03 14.90
C LEU A 262 11.48 5.83 14.72
N VAL A 263 10.66 5.81 13.67
CA VAL A 263 9.81 4.65 13.34
C VAL A 263 10.53 3.75 12.36
N VAL A 264 11.05 4.33 11.29
CA VAL A 264 11.68 3.60 10.19
C VAL A 264 12.60 4.54 9.42
N TYR A 265 13.64 4.00 8.81
CA TYR A 265 14.41 4.73 7.81
C TYR A 265 14.62 3.90 6.56
N THR A 266 14.83 4.58 5.43
CA THR A 266 15.00 3.97 4.10
C THR A 266 16.39 4.26 3.56
N GLU A 267 16.95 3.30 2.84
CA GLU A 267 18.19 3.44 2.08
C GLU A 267 17.90 3.10 0.62
N GLY A 268 18.04 4.09 -0.25
CA GLY A 268 17.85 3.96 -1.70
C GLY A 268 19.01 4.54 -2.49
N ARG A 269 18.95 4.40 -3.82
CA ARG A 269 20.01 4.86 -4.72
C ARG A 269 20.11 6.38 -4.80
N THR A 270 18.97 7.06 -4.70
CA THR A 270 18.85 8.52 -4.80
C THR A 270 18.60 9.13 -3.43
N ASP A 271 18.87 10.43 -3.26
CA ASP A 271 18.76 11.08 -1.94
C ASP A 271 17.30 11.22 -1.48
N ASP A 272 16.34 11.37 -2.39
CA ASP A 272 14.90 11.34 -2.10
C ASP A 272 14.41 9.96 -1.62
N ALA A 273 15.13 8.90 -1.97
CA ALA A 273 14.85 7.54 -1.52
C ALA A 273 15.49 7.22 -0.14
N LYS A 274 16.29 8.13 0.41
CA LYS A 274 16.85 8.05 1.77
C LYS A 274 16.04 8.91 2.73
N MET A 275 15.18 8.27 3.51
CA MET A 275 14.24 8.96 4.40
C MET A 275 14.43 8.50 5.83
N ARG A 276 14.19 9.38 6.80
CA ARG A 276 14.01 9.03 8.21
C ARG A 276 12.62 9.49 8.62
N LEU A 277 11.76 8.53 8.98
CA LEU A 277 10.37 8.79 9.33
C LEU A 277 10.22 8.67 10.84
N LEU A 278 9.80 9.77 11.47
CA LEU A 278 9.64 9.89 12.90
C LEU A 278 8.16 9.82 13.30
N ALA A 279 7.91 9.53 14.57
CA ALA A 279 6.61 9.63 15.22
C ALA A 279 6.20 11.10 15.41
N SER A 280 5.98 11.79 14.29
CA SER A 280 5.73 13.23 14.23
C SER A 280 4.69 13.55 13.15
N PRO A 281 3.80 14.54 13.36
CA PRO A 281 2.71 14.88 12.45
C PRO A 281 3.14 15.07 10.98
N GLU A 282 4.33 15.62 10.75
CA GLU A 282 4.92 15.81 9.43
C GLU A 282 4.96 14.52 8.59
N TYR A 283 5.18 13.37 9.21
CA TYR A 283 5.42 12.10 8.52
C TYR A 283 4.17 11.22 8.36
N TYR A 284 3.06 11.54 9.04
CA TYR A 284 1.83 10.74 8.96
C TYR A 284 0.58 11.51 8.53
N LEU A 285 0.57 12.85 8.55
CA LEU A 285 -0.61 13.64 8.19
C LEU A 285 -0.80 13.89 6.69
N ARG A 286 0.21 13.63 5.86
CA ARG A 286 0.14 13.83 4.39
C ARG A 286 -0.42 15.21 3.98
N GLY A 287 -0.10 16.26 4.74
CA GLY A 287 -0.57 17.62 4.49
C GLY A 287 -1.93 17.99 5.13
N SER A 288 -2.57 17.07 5.86
CA SER A 288 -3.68 17.42 6.75
C SER A 288 -3.21 18.37 7.85
N LYS A 289 -4.04 19.36 8.20
CA LYS A 289 -3.79 20.28 9.30
C LYS A 289 -4.31 19.78 10.64
N ASP A 290 -5.23 18.81 10.61
CA ASP A 290 -5.83 18.26 11.82
C ASP A 290 -5.08 17.00 12.23
N ASP A 291 -4.38 17.08 13.35
CA ASP A 291 -3.63 15.96 13.89
C ASP A 291 -4.56 15.02 14.64
N TYR A 292 -4.91 13.92 13.99
CA TYR A 292 -5.83 12.91 14.54
C TYR A 292 -5.30 12.22 15.80
N LEU A 293 -4.00 12.34 16.13
CA LEU A 293 -3.42 11.81 17.37
C LEU A 293 -3.34 12.85 18.50
N LYS A 294 -3.53 14.13 18.22
CA LYS A 294 -3.33 15.23 19.19
C LYS A 294 -4.11 15.06 20.49
N ASN A 295 -5.32 14.52 20.41
CA ASN A 295 -6.21 14.35 21.57
C ASN A 295 -6.20 12.91 22.11
N LEU A 296 -5.32 12.05 21.59
CA LEU A 296 -5.18 10.68 22.07
C LEU A 296 -4.57 10.72 23.48
N PRO A 297 -5.19 10.09 24.49
CA PRO A 297 -4.64 10.09 25.84
C PRO A 297 -3.23 9.52 25.94
N ASP A 298 -2.34 10.19 26.69
CA ASP A 298 -0.96 9.76 26.97
C ASP A 298 -0.84 8.40 27.67
N GLU A 299 -1.96 7.78 28.09
CA GLU A 299 -1.93 6.41 28.59
C GLU A 299 -1.53 5.43 27.48
N PHE A 300 -1.91 5.67 26.22
CA PHE A 300 -1.64 4.75 25.10
C PHE A 300 -0.15 4.63 24.76
N THR A 301 0.70 5.58 25.16
CA THR A 301 2.16 5.47 25.02
C THR A 301 2.82 4.72 26.17
N ARG A 302 2.08 4.39 27.24
CA ARG A 302 2.60 3.78 28.49
C ARG A 302 1.95 2.45 28.86
N LEU A 303 0.72 2.21 28.41
CA LEU A 303 -0.01 0.97 28.68
C LEU A 303 0.80 -0.25 28.27
N PRO A 304 0.87 -1.31 29.11
CA PRO A 304 1.42 -2.60 28.69
C PRO A 304 0.78 -3.03 27.36
N MET A 305 1.61 -3.40 26.38
CA MET A 305 1.09 -3.78 25.08
C MET A 305 1.78 -5.02 24.50
N VAL A 306 0.97 -5.82 23.81
CA VAL A 306 1.41 -6.96 23.01
C VAL A 306 1.01 -6.72 21.56
N VAL A 307 1.92 -7.00 20.63
CA VAL A 307 1.63 -6.98 19.18
C VAL A 307 1.60 -8.42 18.67
N LEU A 308 0.48 -8.84 18.09
CA LEU A 308 0.34 -10.16 17.49
C LEU A 308 0.76 -10.13 16.03
N VAL A 309 1.63 -11.05 15.63
CA VAL A 309 2.16 -11.16 14.26
C VAL A 309 2.19 -12.61 13.76
N ASN A 310 2.19 -12.80 12.45
CA ASN A 310 2.42 -14.10 11.84
C ASN A 310 3.07 -13.97 10.46
N GLY A 311 3.27 -15.10 9.76
CA GLY A 311 3.83 -15.12 8.40
C GLY A 311 3.04 -14.32 7.36
N GLY A 312 1.77 -13.97 7.63
CA GLY A 312 0.97 -13.07 6.79
C GLY A 312 1.13 -11.59 7.13
N SER A 313 1.80 -11.25 8.22
CA SER A 313 2.19 -9.88 8.55
C SER A 313 3.36 -9.48 7.64
N ALA A 314 3.18 -8.45 6.83
CA ALA A 314 4.20 -8.00 5.88
C ALA A 314 4.27 -6.47 5.79
N SER A 315 5.37 -5.96 5.25
CA SER A 315 5.49 -4.57 4.83
C SER A 315 5.29 -3.57 5.99
N ALA A 316 4.33 -2.65 5.88
CA ALA A 316 3.92 -1.71 6.93
C ALA A 316 3.69 -2.36 8.32
N SER A 317 3.15 -3.58 8.35
CA SER A 317 2.96 -4.34 9.61
C SER A 317 4.30 -4.65 10.28
N GLU A 318 5.32 -4.99 9.49
CA GLU A 318 6.67 -5.29 9.97
C GLU A 318 7.39 -4.03 10.43
N ILE A 319 7.10 -2.88 9.81
CA ILE A 319 7.58 -1.57 10.25
C ILE A 319 7.04 -1.24 11.65
N VAL A 320 5.72 -1.37 11.86
CA VAL A 320 5.09 -1.12 13.17
C VAL A 320 5.64 -2.07 14.23
N ALA A 321 5.65 -3.38 13.94
CA ALA A 321 6.17 -4.38 14.88
C ALA A 321 7.64 -4.13 15.20
N GLY A 322 8.48 -3.89 14.19
CA GLY A 322 9.91 -3.63 14.36
C GLY A 322 10.21 -2.35 15.13
N ALA A 323 9.47 -1.27 14.86
CA ALA A 323 9.61 0.00 15.59
C ALA A 323 9.23 -0.16 17.06
N LEU A 324 8.08 -0.76 17.35
CA LEU A 324 7.61 -0.96 18.72
C LEU A 324 8.52 -1.92 19.50
N GLN A 325 9.06 -2.96 18.84
CA GLN A 325 10.03 -3.87 19.44
C GLN A 325 11.36 -3.17 19.77
N ASP A 326 11.90 -2.41 18.82
CA ASP A 326 13.20 -1.72 18.98
C ASP A 326 13.18 -0.68 20.10
N HIS A 327 12.06 0.03 20.24
CA HIS A 327 11.85 0.98 21.33
C HIS A 327 11.47 0.31 22.67
N LYS A 328 11.41 -1.03 22.71
CA LYS A 328 10.92 -1.81 23.86
C LYS A 328 9.53 -1.35 24.32
N ARG A 329 8.74 -0.84 23.38
CA ARG A 329 7.40 -0.33 23.63
C ARG A 329 6.40 -1.48 23.72
N ALA A 330 6.58 -2.53 22.93
CA ALA A 330 5.70 -3.70 22.91
C ALA A 330 6.47 -5.01 23.00
N VAL A 331 5.81 -6.03 23.54
CA VAL A 331 6.23 -7.43 23.35
C VAL A 331 5.59 -7.94 22.06
N ILE A 332 6.40 -8.43 21.13
CA ILE A 332 5.94 -9.04 19.88
C ILE A 332 5.69 -10.53 20.13
N MET A 333 4.51 -11.02 19.78
CA MET A 333 4.09 -12.40 20.03
C MET A 333 3.51 -13.04 18.76
N GLY A 334 3.81 -14.32 18.53
CA GLY A 334 3.24 -15.11 17.44
C GLY A 334 4.31 -15.85 16.65
N THR A 335 4.29 -15.75 15.32
CA THR A 335 5.30 -16.39 14.44
C THR A 335 6.05 -15.35 13.62
N GLN A 336 7.22 -15.73 13.10
CA GLN A 336 8.04 -14.85 12.29
C GLN A 336 7.26 -14.30 11.09
N THR A 337 7.47 -13.02 10.79
CA THR A 337 6.76 -12.31 9.73
C THR A 337 7.31 -12.61 8.34
N PHE A 338 6.59 -12.13 7.31
CA PHE A 338 6.84 -12.44 5.90
C PHE A 338 8.26 -12.09 5.42
N GLY A 339 8.78 -10.93 5.84
CA GLY A 339 10.11 -10.45 5.51
C GLY A 339 10.18 -9.53 4.30
N LYS A 340 9.10 -8.82 3.96
CA LYS A 340 9.21 -7.78 2.93
C LYS A 340 9.91 -6.59 3.57
N GLY A 341 10.95 -6.06 2.94
CA GLY A 341 11.79 -4.97 3.47
C GLY A 341 12.08 -3.89 2.43
N SER A 342 11.28 -3.84 1.37
CA SER A 342 11.47 -2.99 0.19
C SER A 342 10.38 -1.93 0.07
N VAL A 343 10.75 -0.75 -0.41
CA VAL A 343 9.86 0.37 -0.69
C VAL A 343 9.56 0.39 -2.18
N GLN A 344 8.27 0.40 -2.52
CA GLN A 344 7.83 0.63 -3.90
C GLN A 344 7.37 2.08 -4.06
N THR A 345 8.01 2.80 -4.99
CA THR A 345 7.55 4.11 -5.43
C THR A 345 6.65 3.95 -6.65
N ILE A 346 5.55 4.70 -6.67
CA ILE A 346 4.66 4.78 -7.82
C ILE A 346 5.08 5.97 -8.67
N LEU A 347 5.52 5.70 -9.90
CA LEU A 347 6.02 6.68 -10.86
C LEU A 347 4.99 6.80 -12.00
N PRO A 348 4.14 7.84 -12.02
CA PRO A 348 3.16 8.05 -13.08
C PRO A 348 3.85 8.28 -14.43
N LEU A 349 3.34 7.63 -15.48
CA LEU A 349 3.85 7.76 -16.85
C LEU A 349 2.92 8.55 -17.78
N GLY A 350 1.78 9.02 -17.27
CA GLY A 350 0.70 9.62 -18.05
C GLY A 350 -0.36 8.61 -18.48
N ASN A 351 -1.48 9.07 -19.04
CA ASN A 351 -2.61 8.24 -19.50
C ASN A 351 -3.14 7.26 -18.44
N ASN A 352 -3.13 7.66 -17.16
CA ASN A 352 -3.49 6.83 -16.00
C ASN A 352 -2.64 5.55 -15.84
N THR A 353 -1.42 5.53 -16.38
CA THR A 353 -0.47 4.43 -16.19
C THR A 353 0.65 4.83 -15.24
N ALA A 354 1.28 3.84 -14.62
CA ALA A 354 2.40 4.06 -13.71
C ALA A 354 3.36 2.87 -13.68
N ILE A 355 4.58 3.11 -13.21
CA ILE A 355 5.49 2.05 -12.79
C ILE A 355 5.45 1.99 -11.27
N LYS A 356 5.22 0.80 -10.71
CA LYS A 356 5.52 0.49 -9.31
C LYS A 356 6.93 -0.07 -9.28
N LEU A 357 7.88 0.69 -8.74
CA LEU A 357 9.30 0.33 -8.79
C LEU A 357 9.88 0.24 -7.38
N THR A 358 10.67 -0.80 -7.10
CA THR A 358 11.43 -0.87 -5.87
C THR A 358 12.60 0.14 -5.89
N THR A 359 12.54 1.15 -5.02
CA THR A 359 13.49 2.28 -5.01
C THR A 359 14.39 2.31 -3.78
N ALA A 360 13.95 1.70 -2.68
CA ALA A 360 14.69 1.66 -1.43
C ALA A 360 14.42 0.37 -0.65
N ARG A 361 15.25 0.13 0.35
CA ARG A 361 15.00 -0.84 1.43
C ARG A 361 14.74 -0.06 2.72
N TYR A 362 13.91 -0.59 3.61
CA TYR A 362 13.71 0.00 4.93
C TYR A 362 14.31 -0.84 6.05
N TYR A 363 14.60 -0.15 7.14
CA TYR A 363 15.29 -0.65 8.30
C TYR A 363 14.58 -0.19 9.57
N THR A 364 14.58 -1.06 10.59
CA THR A 364 14.03 -0.73 11.90
C THR A 364 14.92 0.30 12.62
N PRO A 365 14.45 0.95 13.69
CA PRO A 365 15.23 1.96 14.41
C PRO A 365 16.61 1.50 14.91
N SER A 366 16.78 0.22 15.24
CA SER A 366 18.05 -0.40 15.64
C SER A 366 18.96 -0.80 14.46
N GLY A 367 18.53 -0.52 13.22
CA GLY A 367 19.28 -0.80 11.99
C GLY A 367 19.10 -2.22 11.43
N ARG A 368 18.10 -2.98 11.91
CA ARG A 368 17.82 -4.31 11.38
C ARG A 368 17.17 -4.20 10.00
N SER A 369 17.67 -4.98 9.05
CA SER A 369 17.01 -5.14 7.76
C SER A 369 15.94 -6.23 7.85
N ILE A 370 14.74 -5.89 7.36
CA ILE A 370 13.58 -6.79 7.35
C ILE A 370 13.57 -7.66 6.09
N GLN A 371 14.20 -7.21 5.00
CA GLN A 371 14.14 -7.86 3.69
C GLN A 371 14.63 -9.32 3.76
N ALA A 372 13.81 -10.25 3.25
CA ALA A 372 14.02 -11.69 3.27
C ALA A 372 14.25 -12.31 4.68
N LYS A 373 13.96 -11.57 5.75
CA LYS A 373 14.16 -12.02 7.15
C LYS A 373 12.91 -11.89 8.00
N GLY A 374 12.20 -10.77 7.91
CA GLY A 374 11.08 -10.45 8.79
C GLY A 374 11.48 -10.08 10.21
N ILE A 375 10.47 -9.76 11.01
CA ILE A 375 10.52 -9.56 12.45
C ILE A 375 10.37 -10.91 13.15
N VAL A 376 11.33 -11.21 14.02
CA VAL A 376 11.26 -12.37 14.91
C VAL A 376 10.52 -11.94 16.18
N PRO A 377 9.44 -12.63 16.58
CA PRO A 377 8.69 -12.28 17.79
C PRO A 377 9.52 -12.56 19.05
N ASP A 378 9.27 -11.80 20.11
CA ASP A 378 9.88 -11.99 21.43
C ASP A 378 9.35 -13.27 22.10
N ILE A 379 8.06 -13.57 21.87
CA ILE A 379 7.41 -14.79 22.34
C ILE A 379 6.87 -15.55 21.13
N VAL A 380 7.50 -16.68 20.80
CA VAL A 380 7.05 -17.56 19.72
C VAL A 380 5.82 -18.34 20.18
N VAL A 381 4.70 -18.17 19.48
CA VAL A 381 3.45 -18.91 19.69
C VAL A 381 2.87 -19.26 18.34
N GLU A 382 2.69 -20.55 18.09
CA GLU A 382 1.99 -21.04 16.91
C GLU A 382 0.48 -21.05 17.17
N ASP A 383 -0.31 -20.71 16.14
CA ASP A 383 -1.76 -20.81 16.22
C ASP A 383 -2.14 -22.31 16.20
N PRO A 384 -2.80 -22.85 17.25
CA PRO A 384 -3.15 -24.26 17.32
C PRO A 384 -3.99 -24.75 16.13
N ALA A 385 -4.79 -23.88 15.52
CA ALA A 385 -5.59 -24.21 14.34
C ALA A 385 -4.73 -24.38 13.07
N THR A 386 -3.51 -23.83 13.07
CA THR A 386 -2.56 -23.90 11.95
C THR A 386 -1.27 -24.64 12.28
N ALA A 387 -1.07 -25.04 13.54
CA ALA A 387 0.15 -25.69 14.04
C ALA A 387 0.36 -27.08 13.44
N SER A 388 -0.71 -27.73 12.98
CA SER A 388 -0.67 -29.01 12.27
C SER A 388 -0.38 -28.87 10.76
N PHE A 389 -0.33 -27.65 10.22
CA PHE A 389 0.16 -27.40 8.86
C PHE A 389 1.68 -27.22 8.89
N ASP A 390 2.37 -27.89 7.96
CA ASP A 390 3.82 -27.78 7.84
C ASP A 390 4.25 -26.32 7.67
N SER A 391 4.98 -25.80 8.65
CA SER A 391 5.45 -24.41 8.66
C SER A 391 6.41 -24.12 7.50
N SER A 392 7.01 -25.15 6.88
CA SER A 392 7.82 -25.02 5.67
C SER A 392 7.01 -24.72 4.41
N LEU A 393 5.69 -24.87 4.43
CA LEU A 393 4.81 -24.52 3.30
C LEU A 393 4.38 -23.05 3.32
N ARG A 394 4.76 -22.28 4.35
CA ARG A 394 4.43 -20.86 4.44
C ARG A 394 5.38 -20.05 3.57
N LEU A 395 4.87 -19.56 2.44
CA LEU A 395 5.61 -18.68 1.53
C LEU A 395 6.11 -17.43 2.25
N ARG A 396 7.41 -17.13 2.13
CA ARG A 396 8.06 -15.93 2.66
C ARG A 396 8.70 -15.11 1.55
N GLU A 397 9.14 -13.90 1.87
CA GLU A 397 9.88 -13.06 0.93
C GLU A 397 11.12 -13.79 0.37
N ALA A 398 11.84 -14.52 1.22
CA ALA A 398 13.05 -15.28 0.84
C ALA A 398 12.76 -16.43 -0.15
N ASP A 399 11.51 -16.87 -0.26
CA ASP A 399 11.10 -17.96 -1.15
C ASP A 399 10.65 -17.43 -2.52
N LEU A 400 10.47 -16.12 -2.68
CA LEU A 400 10.08 -15.52 -3.94
C LEU A 400 11.24 -15.57 -4.95
N ALA A 401 10.91 -15.90 -6.19
CA ALA A 401 11.86 -15.79 -7.29
C ALA A 401 12.34 -14.34 -7.42
N LYS A 402 13.65 -14.15 -7.54
CA LYS A 402 14.31 -12.83 -7.67
C LYS A 402 14.03 -11.86 -6.50
N HIS A 403 13.71 -12.38 -5.32
CA HIS A 403 13.64 -11.54 -4.13
C HIS A 403 14.95 -10.80 -3.90
N LEU A 404 14.87 -9.61 -3.31
CA LEU A 404 16.07 -8.85 -2.96
C LEU A 404 16.73 -9.46 -1.74
N THR A 405 18.04 -9.64 -1.77
CA THR A 405 18.83 -10.03 -0.60
C THR A 405 19.24 -8.81 0.23
N ASN A 406 19.66 -9.06 1.47
CA ASN A 406 20.17 -8.03 2.37
C ASN A 406 21.55 -7.54 1.91
N GLY A 407 21.64 -6.26 1.54
CA GLY A 407 22.92 -5.54 1.59
C GLY A 407 23.96 -5.78 0.50
N GLN A 408 23.65 -6.49 -0.59
CA GLN A 408 24.47 -6.40 -1.81
C GLN A 408 23.70 -5.66 -2.90
N ALA A 409 24.16 -4.44 -3.20
CA ALA A 409 24.03 -3.89 -4.54
C ALA A 409 24.65 -4.93 -5.49
N GLY A 410 23.91 -5.28 -6.54
CA GLY A 410 24.25 -6.41 -7.42
C GLY A 410 25.72 -6.43 -7.80
N THR A 411 26.34 -7.59 -7.65
CA THR A 411 27.49 -7.93 -8.48
C THR A 411 27.03 -7.75 -9.92
N ALA A 412 27.56 -6.74 -10.61
CA ALA A 412 27.47 -6.67 -12.05
C ALA A 412 27.92 -8.03 -12.59
N GLU A 413 27.09 -8.67 -13.42
CA GLU A 413 27.54 -9.82 -14.19
C GLU A 413 28.83 -9.41 -14.94
N PRO A 414 29.88 -10.24 -14.93
CA PRO A 414 31.03 -9.99 -15.78
C PRO A 414 30.56 -10.03 -17.24
N ALA A 415 30.97 -9.02 -17.99
CA ALA A 415 30.65 -8.77 -19.39
C ALA A 415 30.92 -9.98 -20.31
#